data_AF-A0AAX4HJI1-F1
#
_entry.id   AF-A0AAX4HJI1-F1
#
_cell.length_a   1.000
_cell.length_b   1.000
_cell.length_c   1.000
_cell.angle_alpha   90.00
_cell.angle_beta   90.00
_cell.angle_gamma   90.00
#
_symmetry.space_group_name_H-M   'P 1'
#
loop_
_entity.id
_entity.type
_entity.pdbx_description
1 polymer ?
#
loop_
_entity_poly.entity_id
_entity_poly.type
_entity_poly.pdbx_seq_one_letter_code
_entity_poly.pdbx_strand_id
1 'polypeptide(L)'
;MLKFIVIFLISISSAFAQMNVCNSDLDTFPVQAGGREKPLYVLALDTVKFMTGESKIQDMDATTAFCKLSLKAFGMPLEIPVNIKVDHVDVRKLLGMKEDQTTIPVSELEGKVGIMETELAQLKENNSYKKELSKVNSRLGTYAAIVNGRAWTIPVKEADKIKFLSIGEFMTQERVEGAAGRGSNPVSFLLGQAKSDYLGVKGDHYMLELKYFKWNLFVWALISSLLAIIAFVVTKNKIPGTIFTVITIALQIASMTLRVLISGRAPITNMYETVMFSGFGALVISCIIFAFRKEIVFILAGLGCNILGLFMMKFAHGMLDEGISPLVPVLRDNFWLSTHVSTVILSYAALALSWLIANSLLLRSRFSTVTSAEYRYQVDLIYTCIKVGVVMLAAGVILGGVWADYSWGRFWGWDPKETWSLIVLLVYMAILHGKYTSWIPPHRFVALVAGAFMSVMMAWFGVNYILASGLHSYGFSEGGAIFLGTFFLVQIVILVIGTVKMKKTA
;
A
#
# COMPACT_ATOMS: atom_id res chain seq x y z
N MET A 1 -29.32 -12.94 -41.30
CA MET A 1 -28.49 -12.45 -40.18
C MET A 1 -28.51 -13.38 -38.96
N LEU A 2 -29.66 -13.73 -38.36
CA LEU A 2 -29.71 -14.51 -37.11
C LEU A 2 -29.08 -15.93 -37.21
N LYS A 3 -29.30 -16.68 -38.30
CA LYS A 3 -28.67 -17.99 -38.53
C LYS A 3 -27.14 -17.92 -38.73
N PHE A 4 -26.63 -16.81 -39.28
CA PHE A 4 -25.19 -16.62 -39.48
C PHE A 4 -24.48 -16.21 -38.19
N ILE A 5 -25.13 -15.41 -37.33
CA ILE A 5 -24.62 -15.08 -35.98
C ILE A 5 -24.52 -16.33 -35.10
N VAL A 6 -25.49 -17.24 -35.19
CA VAL A 6 -25.49 -18.49 -34.42
C VAL A 6 -24.40 -19.46 -34.90
N ILE A 7 -24.21 -19.63 -36.22
CA ILE A 7 -23.13 -20.46 -36.77
C ILE A 7 -21.74 -19.86 -36.46
N PHE A 8 -21.62 -18.52 -36.46
CA PHE A 8 -20.40 -17.79 -36.12
C PHE A 8 -20.01 -17.92 -34.64
N LEU A 9 -20.98 -17.84 -33.72
CA LEU A 9 -20.78 -18.13 -32.29
C LEU A 9 -20.31 -19.56 -32.06
N ILE A 10 -20.79 -20.53 -32.87
CA ILE A 10 -20.40 -21.96 -32.78
C ILE A 10 -18.97 -22.20 -33.29
N SER A 11 -18.50 -21.47 -34.31
CA SER A 11 -17.13 -21.59 -34.84
C SER A 11 -16.07 -20.95 -33.94
N ILE A 12 -16.38 -19.83 -33.29
CA ILE A 12 -15.49 -19.18 -32.31
C ILE A 12 -15.48 -19.93 -30.98
N SER A 13 -16.64 -20.40 -30.51
CA SER A 13 -16.73 -21.17 -29.27
C SER A 13 -16.04 -22.52 -29.35
N SER A 14 -16.11 -23.22 -30.48
CA SER A 14 -15.41 -24.50 -30.65
C SER A 14 -13.89 -24.35 -30.78
N ALA A 15 -13.40 -23.28 -31.42
CA ALA A 15 -11.99 -22.93 -31.43
C ALA A 15 -11.49 -22.61 -30.02
N PHE A 16 -12.08 -21.64 -29.32
CA PHE A 16 -11.57 -21.25 -28.00
C PHE A 16 -11.74 -22.31 -26.90
N ALA A 17 -12.82 -23.11 -26.91
CA ALA A 17 -13.08 -24.11 -25.87
C ALA A 17 -12.07 -25.28 -25.86
N GLN A 18 -11.38 -25.54 -26.98
CA GLN A 18 -10.30 -26.53 -27.08
C GLN A 18 -8.90 -25.93 -26.86
N MET A 19 -8.76 -24.62 -26.63
CA MET A 19 -7.50 -23.91 -26.81
C MET A 19 -6.90 -23.34 -25.52
N ASN A 20 -5.63 -23.68 -25.29
CA ASN A 20 -4.81 -23.20 -24.18
C ASN A 20 -4.26 -21.77 -24.41
N VAL A 21 -5.11 -20.83 -24.86
CA VAL A 21 -4.74 -19.42 -25.12
C VAL A 21 -4.43 -18.68 -23.82
N CYS A 22 -5.23 -18.94 -22.79
CA CYS A 22 -5.04 -18.39 -21.46
C CYS A 22 -3.98 -19.21 -20.72
N ASN A 23 -2.74 -18.77 -20.79
CA ASN A 23 -1.61 -19.38 -20.09
C ASN A 23 -0.65 -18.29 -19.57
N SER A 24 0.40 -18.70 -18.87
CA SER A 24 1.38 -17.80 -18.24
C SER A 24 2.22 -16.97 -19.23
N ASP A 25 2.28 -17.32 -20.53
CA ASP A 25 3.04 -16.54 -21.52
C ASP A 25 2.44 -15.14 -21.70
N LEU A 26 1.14 -15.02 -21.45
CA LEU A 26 0.40 -13.76 -21.45
C LEU A 26 0.85 -12.79 -20.35
N ASP A 27 1.58 -13.22 -19.32
CA ASP A 27 2.09 -12.32 -18.26
C ASP A 27 2.84 -11.10 -18.81
N THR A 28 3.55 -11.34 -19.91
CA THR A 28 4.42 -10.38 -20.60
C THR A 28 3.69 -9.57 -21.66
N PHE A 29 2.38 -9.71 -21.79
CA PHE A 29 1.62 -9.02 -22.82
C PHE A 29 1.44 -7.53 -22.46
N PRO A 30 1.74 -6.58 -23.35
CA PRO A 30 1.58 -5.15 -23.08
C PRO A 30 0.11 -4.74 -23.08
N VAL A 31 -0.33 -4.06 -22.01
CA VAL A 31 -1.68 -3.51 -21.87
C VAL A 31 -1.62 -2.07 -21.35
N GLN A 32 -2.74 -1.36 -21.40
CA GLN A 32 -2.88 -0.03 -20.82
C GLN A 32 -4.06 0.01 -19.85
N ALA A 33 -3.82 0.49 -18.63
CA ALA A 33 -4.85 0.67 -17.63
C ALA A 33 -4.60 1.94 -16.82
N GLY A 34 -5.65 2.75 -16.60
CA GLY A 34 -5.54 4.02 -15.89
C GLY A 34 -4.59 5.02 -16.55
N GLY A 35 -4.46 4.96 -17.89
CA GLY A 35 -3.54 5.80 -18.66
C GLY A 35 -2.07 5.37 -18.64
N ARG A 36 -1.73 4.26 -17.96
CA ARG A 36 -0.36 3.75 -17.85
C ARG A 36 -0.21 2.42 -18.58
N GLU A 37 0.85 2.30 -19.36
CA GLU A 37 1.26 1.06 -20.04
C GLU A 37 1.88 0.11 -18.99
N LYS A 38 1.44 -1.15 -18.95
CA LYS A 38 1.89 -2.16 -17.96
C LYS A 38 1.80 -3.58 -18.52
N PRO A 39 2.49 -4.57 -17.93
CA PRO A 39 2.31 -5.98 -18.28
C PRO A 39 0.93 -6.49 -17.85
N LEU A 40 0.35 -7.41 -18.63
CA LEU A 40 -0.96 -8.01 -18.33
C LEU A 40 -0.96 -8.73 -16.98
N TYR A 41 0.16 -9.33 -16.57
CA TYR A 41 0.31 -9.90 -15.23
C TYR A 41 -0.08 -8.90 -14.13
N VAL A 42 0.39 -7.64 -14.24
CA VAL A 42 0.13 -6.61 -13.24
C VAL A 42 -1.33 -6.18 -13.27
N LEU A 43 -1.88 -5.94 -14.46
CA LEU A 43 -3.30 -5.62 -14.61
C LEU A 43 -4.17 -6.72 -14.00
N ALA A 44 -3.90 -7.98 -14.36
CA ALA A 44 -4.66 -9.13 -13.89
C ALA A 44 -4.56 -9.29 -12.37
N LEU A 45 -3.35 -9.21 -11.81
CA LEU A 45 -3.11 -9.30 -10.37
C LEU A 45 -3.83 -8.19 -9.60
N ASP A 46 -3.66 -6.92 -10.00
CA ASP A 46 -4.32 -5.77 -9.36
C ASP A 46 -5.85 -5.94 -9.40
N THR A 47 -6.38 -6.35 -10.56
CA THR A 47 -7.83 -6.48 -10.79
C THR A 47 -8.43 -7.62 -9.99
N VAL A 48 -7.81 -8.81 -10.02
CA VAL A 48 -8.27 -9.99 -9.29
C VAL A 48 -8.22 -9.71 -7.79
N LYS A 49 -7.11 -9.18 -7.28
CA LYS A 49 -6.94 -8.83 -5.86
C LYS A 49 -7.92 -7.76 -5.41
N PHE A 50 -8.22 -6.77 -6.25
CA PHE A 50 -9.23 -5.76 -5.94
C PHE A 50 -10.64 -6.38 -5.80
N MET A 51 -11.02 -7.28 -6.71
CA MET A 51 -12.34 -7.92 -6.71
C MET A 51 -12.51 -8.94 -5.58
N THR A 52 -11.58 -9.87 -5.44
CA THR A 52 -11.72 -11.06 -4.57
C THR A 52 -10.97 -10.93 -3.25
N GLY A 53 -9.98 -10.04 -3.17
CA GLY A 53 -9.02 -9.97 -2.06
C GLY A 53 -7.85 -10.95 -2.18
N GLU A 54 -7.89 -11.87 -3.15
CA GLU A 54 -6.90 -12.92 -3.35
C GLU A 54 -6.08 -12.68 -4.62
N SER A 55 -4.89 -13.27 -4.71
CA SER A 55 -4.05 -13.21 -5.92
C SER A 55 -4.40 -14.27 -6.97
N LYS A 56 -5.38 -15.13 -6.66
CA LYS A 56 -5.83 -16.25 -7.48
C LYS A 56 -7.35 -16.33 -7.45
N ILE A 57 -7.92 -17.02 -8.42
CA ILE A 57 -9.33 -17.42 -8.42
C ILE A 57 -9.31 -18.94 -8.54
N GLN A 58 -9.77 -19.64 -7.50
CA GLN A 58 -9.58 -21.09 -7.37
C GLN A 58 -8.08 -21.45 -7.46
N ASP A 59 -7.71 -22.42 -8.30
CA ASP A 59 -6.31 -22.82 -8.52
C ASP A 59 -5.60 -22.04 -9.63
N MET A 60 -6.32 -21.13 -10.30
CA MET A 60 -5.79 -20.38 -11.44
C MET A 60 -5.04 -19.13 -10.99
N ASP A 61 -3.90 -18.87 -11.63
CA ASP A 61 -3.18 -17.60 -11.54
C ASP A 61 -4.03 -16.44 -12.08
N ALA A 62 -3.73 -15.22 -11.61
CA ALA A 62 -4.49 -14.03 -11.96
C ALA A 62 -4.58 -13.81 -13.48
N THR A 63 -3.49 -14.00 -14.22
CA THR A 63 -3.44 -13.81 -15.68
C THR A 63 -4.38 -14.78 -16.40
N THR A 64 -4.29 -16.08 -16.08
CA THR A 64 -5.18 -17.08 -16.67
C THR A 64 -6.63 -16.84 -16.29
N ALA A 65 -6.92 -16.49 -15.04
CA ALA A 65 -8.27 -16.17 -14.58
C ALA A 65 -8.85 -14.96 -15.31
N PHE A 66 -8.10 -13.87 -15.37
CA PHE A 66 -8.49 -12.66 -16.08
C PHE A 66 -8.75 -12.91 -17.58
N CYS A 67 -7.87 -13.68 -18.22
CA CYS A 67 -8.04 -14.08 -19.62
C CYS A 67 -9.33 -14.88 -19.81
N LYS A 68 -9.55 -15.96 -19.04
CA LYS A 68 -10.76 -16.79 -19.15
C LYS A 68 -12.04 -16.02 -18.85
N LEU A 69 -12.04 -15.11 -17.87
CA LEU A 69 -13.20 -14.26 -17.60
C LEU A 69 -13.51 -13.35 -18.80
N SER A 70 -12.48 -12.82 -19.46
CA SER A 70 -12.64 -11.97 -20.65
C SER A 70 -13.20 -12.72 -21.85
N LEU A 71 -13.06 -14.04 -21.88
CA LEU A 71 -13.56 -14.88 -22.97
C LEU A 71 -15.09 -14.95 -23.05
N LYS A 72 -15.81 -14.67 -21.96
CA LYS A 72 -17.29 -14.60 -21.99
C LYS A 72 -17.80 -13.52 -22.95
N ALA A 73 -17.02 -12.46 -23.20
CA ALA A 73 -17.35 -11.44 -24.19
C ALA A 73 -17.53 -12.02 -25.61
N PHE A 74 -16.90 -13.17 -25.89
CA PHE A 74 -16.95 -13.86 -27.18
C PHE A 74 -17.96 -15.02 -27.21
N GLY A 75 -18.90 -15.07 -26.25
CA GLY A 75 -19.97 -16.05 -26.22
C GLY A 75 -19.58 -17.41 -25.64
N MET A 76 -18.42 -17.52 -24.98
CA MET A 76 -18.06 -18.72 -24.25
C MET A 76 -18.79 -18.82 -22.90
N PRO A 77 -19.22 -20.02 -22.49
CA PRO A 77 -19.83 -20.23 -21.19
C PRO A 77 -18.82 -19.90 -20.08
N LEU A 78 -19.27 -19.11 -19.10
CA LEU A 78 -18.46 -18.74 -17.96
C LEU A 78 -18.73 -19.70 -16.81
N GLU A 79 -17.81 -20.64 -16.61
CA GLU A 79 -17.90 -21.64 -15.54
C GLU A 79 -17.11 -21.25 -14.29
N ILE A 80 -16.62 -20.01 -14.20
CA ILE A 80 -15.76 -19.55 -13.11
C ILE A 80 -16.61 -18.81 -12.08
N PRO A 81 -16.94 -19.41 -10.92
CA PRO A 81 -17.56 -18.69 -9.82
C PRO A 81 -16.57 -17.67 -9.29
N VAL A 82 -16.95 -16.40 -9.33
CA VAL A 82 -16.19 -15.30 -8.74
C VAL A 82 -16.93 -14.81 -7.52
N ASN A 83 -16.23 -14.73 -6.40
CA ASN A 83 -16.75 -14.16 -5.16
C ASN A 83 -16.14 -12.78 -4.96
N ILE A 84 -16.99 -11.77 -4.81
CA ILE A 84 -16.59 -10.40 -4.53
C ILE A 84 -16.41 -10.23 -3.03
N LYS A 85 -15.30 -9.61 -2.64
CA LYS A 85 -15.04 -9.28 -1.24
C LYS A 85 -15.99 -8.18 -0.74
N VAL A 86 -16.46 -8.31 0.48
CA VAL A 86 -17.26 -7.29 1.19
C VAL A 86 -16.69 -7.13 2.59
N ASP A 87 -16.06 -5.99 2.85
CA ASP A 87 -15.29 -5.77 4.07
C ASP A 87 -16.20 -5.27 5.24
N HIS A 88 -17.13 -4.34 4.98
CA HIS A 88 -17.89 -3.67 6.05
C HIS A 88 -19.09 -4.50 6.56
N VAL A 89 -19.25 -4.61 7.88
CA VAL A 89 -20.33 -5.38 8.53
C VAL A 89 -21.72 -4.89 8.11
N ASP A 90 -21.95 -3.58 8.09
CA ASP A 90 -23.26 -3.06 7.69
C ASP A 90 -23.57 -3.26 6.20
N VAL A 91 -22.54 -3.30 5.33
CA VAL A 91 -22.74 -3.66 3.91
C VAL A 91 -23.09 -5.14 3.79
N ARG A 92 -22.46 -6.01 4.58
CA ARG A 92 -22.84 -7.43 4.67
C ARG A 92 -24.29 -7.61 5.09
N LYS A 93 -24.75 -6.84 6.09
CA LYS A 93 -26.16 -6.85 6.53
C LYS A 93 -27.11 -6.36 5.44
N LEU A 94 -26.79 -5.26 4.75
CA LEU A 94 -27.58 -4.76 3.62
C LEU A 94 -27.71 -5.84 2.52
N LEU A 95 -26.62 -6.55 2.25
CA LEU A 95 -26.56 -7.62 1.27
C LEU A 95 -27.12 -8.95 1.82
N GLY A 96 -27.66 -9.02 3.03
CA GLY A 96 -28.20 -10.27 3.60
C GLY A 96 -27.18 -11.39 3.78
N MET A 97 -25.89 -11.04 3.89
CA MET A 97 -24.80 -11.97 4.13
C MET A 97 -24.75 -12.36 5.62
N LYS A 98 -24.23 -13.56 5.93
CA LYS A 98 -23.94 -13.96 7.30
C LYS A 98 -22.80 -13.11 7.89
N GLU A 99 -22.76 -12.91 9.20
CA GLU A 99 -21.76 -12.05 9.84
C GLU A 99 -20.31 -12.56 9.65
N ASP A 100 -20.11 -13.87 9.51
CA ASP A 100 -18.81 -14.52 9.27
C ASP A 100 -18.41 -14.56 7.79
N GLN A 101 -19.35 -14.33 6.88
CA GLN A 101 -19.11 -14.38 5.44
C GLN A 101 -18.52 -13.05 4.94
N THR A 102 -17.32 -13.09 4.36
CA THR A 102 -16.60 -11.89 3.86
C THR A 102 -16.59 -11.79 2.33
N THR A 103 -17.18 -12.76 1.63
CA THR A 103 -17.29 -12.76 0.18
C THR A 103 -18.68 -13.19 -0.28
N ILE A 104 -19.17 -12.61 -1.36
CA ILE A 104 -20.49 -12.89 -1.95
C ILE A 104 -20.32 -13.30 -3.42
N PRO A 105 -20.99 -14.37 -3.89
CA PRO A 105 -20.99 -14.73 -5.30
C PRO A 105 -21.50 -13.58 -6.17
N VAL A 106 -20.85 -13.33 -7.31
CA VAL A 106 -21.26 -12.27 -8.23
C VAL A 106 -22.71 -12.43 -8.68
N SER A 107 -23.16 -13.65 -8.95
CA SER A 107 -24.54 -13.93 -9.38
C SER A 107 -25.59 -13.48 -8.36
N GLU A 108 -25.28 -13.57 -7.07
CA GLU A 108 -26.14 -13.09 -6.00
C GLU A 108 -26.08 -11.56 -5.87
N LEU A 109 -24.88 -10.98 -6.05
CA LEU A 109 -24.66 -9.54 -5.96
C LEU A 109 -25.30 -8.77 -7.12
N GLU A 110 -25.30 -9.34 -8.33
CA GLU A 110 -25.96 -8.77 -9.52
C GLU A 110 -27.46 -8.55 -9.27
N GLY A 111 -28.12 -9.46 -8.52
CA GLY A 111 -29.51 -9.31 -8.11
C GLY A 111 -29.77 -8.20 -7.08
N LYS A 112 -28.72 -7.65 -6.46
CA LYS A 112 -28.80 -6.66 -5.36
C LYS A 112 -28.30 -5.27 -5.75
N VAL A 113 -27.91 -5.06 -7.01
CA VAL A 113 -27.36 -3.77 -7.50
C VAL A 113 -28.31 -2.61 -7.26
N GLY A 114 -29.60 -2.77 -7.58
CA GLY A 114 -30.58 -1.70 -7.39
C GLY A 114 -30.73 -1.23 -5.94
N ILE A 115 -30.57 -2.15 -4.97
CA ILE A 115 -30.58 -1.82 -3.54
C ILE A 115 -29.33 -1.02 -3.19
N MET A 116 -28.14 -1.47 -3.64
CA MET A 116 -26.88 -0.78 -3.38
C MET A 116 -26.87 0.65 -3.97
N GLU A 117 -27.36 0.83 -5.19
CA GLU A 117 -27.41 2.13 -5.85
C GLU A 117 -28.40 3.09 -5.16
N THR A 118 -29.56 2.58 -4.75
CA THR A 118 -30.56 3.35 -4.00
C THR A 118 -30.00 3.81 -2.65
N GLU A 119 -29.36 2.90 -1.91
CA GLU A 119 -28.73 3.20 -0.62
C GLU A 119 -27.60 4.24 -0.79
N LEU A 120 -26.73 4.07 -1.79
CA LEU A 120 -25.65 5.01 -2.11
C LEU A 120 -26.15 6.43 -2.38
N ALA A 121 -27.30 6.56 -3.05
CA ALA A 121 -27.92 7.84 -3.35
C ALA A 121 -28.50 8.54 -2.11
N GLN A 122 -28.97 7.77 -1.11
CA GLN A 122 -29.54 8.32 0.12
C GLN A 122 -28.47 8.77 1.12
N LEU A 123 -27.30 8.13 1.13
CA LEU A 123 -26.23 8.45 2.07
C LEU A 123 -25.62 9.83 1.76
N LYS A 124 -25.86 10.80 2.64
CA LYS A 124 -25.27 12.16 2.53
C LYS A 124 -23.84 12.22 3.06
N GLU A 125 -23.57 11.56 4.19
CA GLU A 125 -22.26 11.58 4.82
C GLU A 125 -21.28 10.61 4.14
N ASN A 126 -20.04 11.06 3.97
CA ASN A 126 -18.98 10.23 3.39
C ASN A 126 -18.25 9.45 4.49
N ASN A 127 -18.95 8.48 5.08
CA ASN A 127 -18.45 7.61 6.14
C ASN A 127 -17.88 6.29 5.60
N SER A 128 -17.37 5.43 6.49
CA SER A 128 -16.79 4.11 6.16
C SER A 128 -17.78 3.20 5.41
N TYR A 129 -19.05 3.23 5.81
CA TYR A 129 -20.12 2.44 5.21
C TYR A 129 -20.36 2.82 3.75
N LYS A 130 -20.55 4.11 3.47
CA LYS A 130 -20.73 4.62 2.10
C LYS A 130 -19.53 4.29 1.21
N LYS A 131 -18.31 4.42 1.75
CA LYS A 131 -17.07 4.09 1.03
C LYS A 131 -17.00 2.61 0.66
N GLU A 132 -17.29 1.71 1.59
CA GLU A 132 -17.27 0.27 1.27
C GLU A 132 -18.39 -0.08 0.29
N LEU A 133 -19.60 0.46 0.45
CA LEU A 133 -20.70 0.18 -0.48
C LEU A 133 -20.34 0.64 -1.91
N SER A 134 -19.72 1.81 -2.04
CA SER A 134 -19.20 2.31 -3.32
C SER A 134 -18.08 1.43 -3.88
N LYS A 135 -17.22 0.90 -3.01
CA LYS A 135 -16.13 -0.03 -3.36
C LYS A 135 -16.67 -1.37 -3.86
N VAL A 136 -17.68 -1.95 -3.20
CA VAL A 136 -18.34 -3.18 -3.66
C VAL A 136 -18.99 -2.97 -5.02
N ASN A 137 -19.69 -1.84 -5.23
CA ASN A 137 -20.23 -1.50 -6.54
C ASN A 137 -19.13 -1.36 -7.61
N SER A 138 -18.00 -0.74 -7.25
CA SER A 138 -16.83 -0.63 -8.13
C SER A 138 -16.21 -1.99 -8.46
N ARG A 139 -16.10 -2.91 -7.49
CA ARG A 139 -15.64 -4.30 -7.70
C ARG A 139 -16.54 -5.03 -8.70
N LEU A 140 -17.86 -4.88 -8.59
CA LEU A 140 -18.81 -5.45 -9.54
C LEU A 140 -18.69 -4.83 -10.94
N GLY A 141 -18.54 -3.51 -11.03
CA GLY A 141 -18.26 -2.81 -12.28
C GLY A 141 -16.97 -3.28 -12.95
N THR A 142 -15.92 -3.54 -12.18
CA THR A 142 -14.67 -4.13 -12.65
C THR A 142 -14.90 -5.54 -13.22
N TYR A 143 -15.61 -6.41 -12.50
CA TYR A 143 -15.98 -7.74 -13.00
C TYR A 143 -16.74 -7.64 -14.34
N ALA A 144 -17.76 -6.78 -14.41
CA ALA A 144 -18.55 -6.57 -15.62
C ALA A 144 -17.68 -6.05 -16.77
N ALA A 145 -16.70 -5.19 -16.51
CA ALA A 145 -15.78 -4.71 -17.54
C ALA A 145 -14.89 -5.83 -18.11
N ILE A 146 -14.43 -6.77 -17.28
CA ILE A 146 -13.65 -7.94 -17.73
C ILE A 146 -14.52 -8.83 -18.61
N VAL A 147 -15.67 -9.24 -18.08
CA VAL A 147 -16.57 -10.20 -18.72
C VAL A 147 -17.14 -9.68 -20.04
N ASN A 148 -17.31 -8.37 -20.17
CA ASN A 148 -17.74 -7.73 -21.42
C ASN A 148 -16.57 -7.36 -22.35
N GLY A 149 -15.33 -7.80 -22.05
CA GLY A 149 -14.17 -7.60 -22.91
C GLY A 149 -13.69 -6.15 -22.99
N ARG A 150 -14.06 -5.30 -22.01
CA ARG A 150 -13.70 -3.87 -21.93
C ARG A 150 -12.45 -3.62 -21.10
N ALA A 151 -12.15 -4.47 -20.13
CA ALA A 151 -11.00 -4.27 -19.22
C ALA A 151 -9.66 -4.67 -19.83
N TRP A 152 -9.63 -5.68 -20.71
CA TRP A 152 -8.40 -6.10 -21.38
C TRP A 152 -8.19 -5.27 -22.63
N THR A 153 -7.16 -4.42 -22.64
CA THR A 153 -6.78 -3.63 -23.82
C THR A 153 -5.67 -4.30 -24.64
N ILE A 154 -5.75 -4.20 -25.96
CA ILE A 154 -4.77 -4.71 -26.93
C ILE A 154 -4.15 -3.54 -27.70
N PRO A 155 -2.80 -3.47 -27.82
CA PRO A 155 -2.15 -2.45 -28.62
C PRO A 155 -2.34 -2.73 -30.11
N VAL A 156 -2.67 -1.68 -30.85
CA VAL A 156 -2.79 -1.68 -32.30
C VAL A 156 -1.90 -0.58 -32.85
N LYS A 157 -1.09 -0.93 -33.85
CA LYS A 157 -0.27 0.04 -34.57
C LYS A 157 -1.12 0.79 -35.58
N GLU A 158 -1.25 2.10 -35.38
CA GLU A 158 -1.82 3.05 -36.34
C GLU A 158 -0.69 3.99 -36.78
N ALA A 159 -0.15 3.78 -37.98
CA ALA A 159 1.07 4.43 -38.47
C ALA A 159 2.27 4.25 -37.51
N ASP A 160 2.78 5.33 -36.91
CA ASP A 160 3.89 5.31 -35.95
C ASP A 160 3.43 5.46 -34.49
N LYS A 161 2.12 5.30 -34.21
CA LYS A 161 1.57 5.38 -32.86
C LYS A 161 0.91 4.07 -32.47
N ILE A 162 0.97 3.78 -31.17
CA ILE A 162 0.21 2.69 -30.57
C ILE A 162 -1.09 3.26 -30.00
N LYS A 163 -2.21 2.66 -30.39
CA LYS A 163 -3.52 2.88 -29.80
C LYS A 163 -3.96 1.62 -29.09
N PHE A 164 -4.58 1.76 -27.92
CA PHE A 164 -5.12 0.63 -27.17
C PHE A 164 -6.61 0.51 -27.45
N LEU A 165 -7.03 -0.65 -27.94
CA LEU A 165 -8.44 -1.01 -28.13
C LEU A 165 -8.84 -2.05 -27.07
N SER A 166 -10.09 -2.08 -26.65
CA SER A 166 -10.55 -3.20 -25.83
C SER A 166 -10.48 -4.52 -26.61
N ILE A 167 -10.32 -5.66 -25.93
CA ILE A 167 -10.26 -6.97 -26.60
C ILE A 167 -11.57 -7.23 -27.37
N GLY A 168 -12.71 -6.73 -26.86
CA GLY A 168 -13.99 -6.78 -27.57
C GLY A 168 -14.00 -6.01 -28.89
N GLU A 169 -13.37 -4.84 -28.95
CA GLU A 169 -13.22 -4.06 -30.19
C GLU A 169 -12.13 -4.61 -31.11
N PHE A 170 -11.08 -5.21 -30.54
CA PHE A 170 -9.93 -5.73 -31.28
C PHE A 170 -10.27 -7.00 -32.05
N MET A 171 -11.08 -7.88 -31.45
CA MET A 171 -11.41 -9.21 -31.98
C MET A 171 -12.62 -9.15 -32.93
N THR A 172 -12.46 -8.44 -34.05
CA THR A 172 -13.48 -8.38 -35.10
C THR A 172 -13.46 -9.62 -36.00
N GLN A 173 -14.59 -9.92 -36.63
CA GLN A 173 -14.73 -11.03 -37.58
C GLN A 173 -13.66 -10.97 -38.69
N GLU A 174 -13.49 -9.79 -39.30
CA GLU A 174 -12.53 -9.56 -40.38
C GLU A 174 -11.08 -9.91 -39.98
N ARG A 175 -10.68 -9.57 -38.75
CA ARG A 175 -9.33 -9.86 -38.25
C ARG A 175 -9.13 -11.34 -37.96
N VAL A 176 -10.13 -11.99 -37.38
CA VAL A 176 -10.07 -13.43 -37.06
C VAL A 176 -10.05 -14.26 -38.34
N GLU A 177 -10.89 -13.92 -39.33
CA GLU A 177 -10.91 -14.57 -40.64
C GLU A 177 -9.63 -14.30 -41.43
N GLY A 178 -9.11 -13.07 -41.40
CA GLY A 178 -7.83 -12.74 -42.04
C GLY A 178 -6.61 -13.43 -41.43
N ALA A 179 -6.70 -13.83 -40.15
CA ALA A 179 -5.71 -14.64 -39.47
C ALA A 179 -5.97 -16.16 -39.59
N ALA A 180 -7.11 -16.57 -40.17
CA ALA A 180 -7.42 -17.98 -40.38
C ALA A 180 -6.39 -18.63 -41.31
N GLY A 181 -5.74 -19.70 -40.85
CA GLY A 181 -4.66 -20.38 -41.57
C GLY A 181 -3.26 -19.79 -41.37
N ARG A 182 -3.10 -18.70 -40.60
CA ARG A 182 -1.78 -18.16 -40.21
C ARG A 182 -1.41 -18.64 -38.82
N GLY A 183 -0.59 -19.70 -38.77
CA GLY A 183 -0.13 -20.32 -37.52
C GLY A 183 -1.08 -21.38 -36.95
N SER A 184 -0.79 -21.88 -35.75
CA SER A 184 -1.59 -22.92 -35.08
C SER A 184 -2.94 -22.41 -34.57
N ASN A 185 -3.06 -21.11 -34.29
CA ASN A 185 -4.29 -20.49 -33.80
C ASN A 185 -4.36 -18.99 -34.22
N PRO A 186 -5.47 -18.55 -34.87
CA PRO A 186 -5.66 -17.16 -35.30
C PRO A 186 -5.58 -16.15 -34.14
N VAL A 187 -6.10 -16.49 -32.96
CA VAL A 187 -6.13 -15.60 -31.79
C VAL A 187 -4.73 -15.39 -31.22
N SER A 188 -3.98 -16.48 -30.99
CA SER A 188 -2.61 -16.37 -30.50
C SER A 188 -1.70 -15.69 -31.51
N PHE A 189 -1.95 -15.91 -32.82
CA PHE A 189 -1.26 -15.20 -33.88
C PHE A 189 -1.52 -13.69 -33.81
N LEU A 190 -2.78 -13.26 -33.72
CA LEU A 190 -3.17 -11.85 -33.60
C LEU A 190 -2.57 -11.18 -32.36
N LEU A 191 -2.62 -11.85 -31.20
CA LEU A 191 -2.00 -11.36 -29.97
C LEU A 191 -0.46 -11.29 -30.12
N GLY A 192 0.16 -12.31 -30.68
CA GLY A 192 1.60 -12.31 -30.95
C GLY A 192 2.02 -11.16 -31.87
N GLN A 193 1.24 -10.89 -32.93
CA GLN A 193 1.46 -9.79 -33.84
C GLN A 193 1.29 -8.44 -33.14
N ALA A 194 0.21 -8.24 -32.38
CA ALA A 194 -0.02 -7.02 -31.61
C ALA A 194 1.13 -6.72 -30.63
N LYS A 195 1.65 -7.76 -29.96
CA LYS A 195 2.81 -7.62 -29.08
C LYS A 195 4.07 -7.25 -29.85
N SER A 196 4.33 -7.90 -30.99
CA SER A 196 5.49 -7.58 -31.84
C SER A 196 5.44 -6.13 -32.36
N ASP A 197 4.27 -5.69 -32.80
CA ASP A 197 4.05 -4.33 -33.30
C ASP A 197 4.28 -3.29 -32.19
N TYR A 198 3.79 -3.57 -30.97
CA TYR A 198 4.05 -2.73 -29.80
C TYR A 198 5.56 -2.62 -29.52
N LEU A 199 6.27 -3.76 -29.47
CA LEU A 199 7.71 -3.78 -29.18
C LEU A 199 8.53 -3.04 -30.25
N GLY A 200 8.11 -3.10 -31.52
CA GLY A 200 8.76 -2.38 -32.61
C GLY A 200 8.64 -0.85 -32.52
N VAL A 201 7.65 -0.31 -31.81
CA VAL A 201 7.41 1.13 -31.68
C VAL A 201 7.83 1.68 -30.30
N LYS A 202 7.50 0.97 -29.23
CA LYS A 202 7.64 1.45 -27.83
C LYS A 202 8.75 0.75 -27.04
N GLY A 203 9.27 -0.38 -27.52
CA GLY A 203 10.26 -1.19 -26.80
C GLY A 203 9.68 -1.94 -25.59
N ASP A 204 10.54 -2.38 -24.68
CA ASP A 204 10.21 -3.28 -23.56
C ASP A 204 10.12 -2.58 -22.19
N HIS A 205 10.05 -1.24 -22.15
CA HIS A 205 10.07 -0.47 -20.90
C HIS A 205 8.99 -0.89 -19.88
N TYR A 206 7.79 -1.27 -20.33
CA TYR A 206 6.70 -1.74 -19.46
C TYR A 206 7.08 -2.98 -18.64
N MET A 207 8.04 -3.79 -19.11
CA MET A 207 8.50 -5.01 -18.42
C MET A 207 9.25 -4.72 -17.12
N LEU A 208 9.66 -3.46 -16.89
CA LEU A 208 10.30 -3.05 -15.64
C LEU A 208 9.40 -3.32 -14.42
N GLU A 209 8.09 -3.11 -14.57
CA GLU A 209 7.12 -3.37 -13.50
C GLU A 209 7.01 -4.87 -13.18
N LEU A 210 7.05 -5.73 -14.19
CA LEU A 210 7.08 -7.18 -13.97
C LEU A 210 8.33 -7.61 -13.20
N LYS A 211 9.50 -7.08 -13.60
CA LYS A 211 10.77 -7.34 -12.91
C LYS A 211 10.72 -6.86 -11.46
N TYR A 212 10.18 -5.67 -11.21
CA TYR A 212 9.99 -5.13 -9.86
C TYR A 212 9.17 -6.05 -8.96
N PHE A 213 8.01 -6.53 -9.42
CA PHE A 213 7.17 -7.45 -8.64
C PHE A 213 7.84 -8.81 -8.44
N LYS A 214 8.49 -9.38 -9.47
CA LYS A 214 9.16 -10.69 -9.39
C LYS A 214 10.40 -10.68 -8.49
N TRP A 215 11.21 -9.61 -8.51
CA TRP A 215 12.42 -9.53 -7.69
C TRP A 215 12.12 -9.34 -6.20
N ASN A 216 10.99 -8.70 -5.87
CA ASN A 216 10.51 -8.50 -4.50
C ASN A 216 11.61 -8.04 -3.53
N LEU A 217 12.35 -7.01 -3.96
CA LEU A 217 13.56 -6.52 -3.28
C LEU A 217 13.32 -6.07 -1.83
N PHE A 218 12.11 -5.70 -1.45
CA PHE A 218 11.76 -5.40 -0.06
C PHE A 218 11.81 -6.62 0.87
N VAL A 219 11.48 -7.82 0.37
CA VAL A 219 11.64 -9.06 1.14
C VAL A 219 13.12 -9.37 1.35
N TRP A 220 13.96 -9.15 0.35
CA TRP A 220 15.41 -9.26 0.50
C TRP A 220 15.97 -8.24 1.49
N ALA A 221 15.46 -7.01 1.48
CA ALA A 221 15.82 -6.00 2.47
C ALA A 221 15.39 -6.41 3.88
N LEU A 222 14.24 -7.07 4.04
CA LEU A 222 13.78 -7.59 5.34
C LEU A 222 14.71 -8.69 5.85
N ILE A 223 15.03 -9.67 5.00
CA ILE A 223 15.96 -10.75 5.34
C ILE A 223 17.33 -10.17 5.72
N SER A 224 17.85 -9.24 4.92
CA SER A 224 19.12 -8.57 5.21
C SER A 224 19.08 -7.77 6.52
N SER A 225 17.96 -7.12 6.84
CA SER A 225 17.80 -6.38 8.11
C SER A 225 17.84 -7.32 9.32
N LEU A 226 17.19 -8.48 9.22
CA LEU A 226 17.21 -9.51 10.26
C LEU A 226 18.62 -10.08 10.45
N LEU A 227 19.32 -10.38 9.36
CA LEU A 227 20.71 -10.82 9.39
C LEU A 227 21.63 -9.75 9.99
N ALA A 228 21.37 -8.46 9.74
CA ALA A 228 22.13 -7.37 10.35
C ALA A 228 22.00 -7.36 11.88
N ILE A 229 20.78 -7.47 12.42
CA ILE A 229 20.56 -7.54 13.87
C ILE A 229 21.24 -8.78 14.47
N ILE A 230 21.03 -9.96 13.86
CA ILE A 230 21.63 -11.20 14.33
C ILE A 230 23.16 -11.08 14.35
N ALA A 231 23.77 -10.56 13.29
CA ALA A 231 25.20 -10.33 13.24
C ALA A 231 25.67 -9.37 14.34
N PHE A 232 25.01 -8.23 14.54
CA PHE A 232 25.39 -7.30 15.60
C PHE A 232 25.31 -7.88 17.01
N VAL A 233 24.38 -8.82 17.26
CA VAL A 233 24.21 -9.47 18.56
C VAL A 233 25.17 -10.64 18.76
N VAL A 234 25.32 -11.50 17.75
CA VAL A 234 26.07 -12.76 17.85
C VAL A 234 27.57 -12.56 17.64
N THR A 235 27.98 -11.72 16.70
CA THR A 235 29.40 -11.59 16.35
C THR A 235 30.10 -10.52 17.19
N LYS A 236 31.30 -10.85 17.69
CA LYS A 236 32.19 -9.88 18.34
C LYS A 236 32.61 -8.78 17.35
N ASN A 237 32.93 -9.18 16.11
CA ASN A 237 33.21 -8.26 15.01
C ASN A 237 31.90 -7.62 14.52
N LYS A 238 31.83 -6.29 14.45
CA LYS A 238 30.64 -5.54 14.02
C LYS A 238 30.56 -5.33 12.50
N ILE A 239 31.62 -5.65 11.76
CA ILE A 239 31.70 -5.51 10.30
C ILE A 239 30.54 -6.25 9.59
N PRO A 240 30.22 -7.52 9.89
CA PRO A 240 29.13 -8.22 9.20
C PRO A 240 27.77 -7.54 9.35
N GLY A 241 27.45 -7.06 10.57
CA GLY A 241 26.21 -6.32 10.82
C GLY A 241 26.14 -5.01 10.02
N THR A 242 27.25 -4.29 9.93
CA THR A 242 27.34 -3.07 9.11
C THR A 242 27.17 -3.38 7.63
N ILE A 243 27.77 -4.45 7.11
CA ILE A 243 27.62 -4.88 5.71
C ILE A 243 26.14 -5.16 5.40
N PHE A 244 25.46 -5.97 6.21
CA PHE A 244 24.04 -6.26 6.01
C PHE A 244 23.15 -5.00 6.16
N THR A 245 23.55 -4.03 6.97
CA THR A 245 22.85 -2.74 7.07
C THR A 245 22.99 -1.93 5.77
N VAL A 246 24.19 -1.87 5.21
CA VAL A 246 24.43 -1.19 3.92
C VAL A 246 23.68 -1.89 2.78
N ILE A 247 23.69 -3.22 2.75
CA ILE A 247 22.91 -4.01 1.77
C ILE A 247 21.41 -3.71 1.90
N THR A 248 20.89 -3.66 3.13
CA THR A 248 19.50 -3.30 3.40
C THR A 248 19.14 -1.93 2.81
N ILE A 249 19.98 -0.92 3.06
CA ILE A 249 19.78 0.44 2.53
C ILE A 249 19.83 0.44 1.00
N ALA A 250 20.82 -0.24 0.41
CA ALA A 250 20.97 -0.32 -1.04
C ALA A 250 19.77 -1.00 -1.71
N LEU A 251 19.26 -2.11 -1.15
CA LEU A 251 18.08 -2.80 -1.66
C LEU A 251 16.83 -1.92 -1.60
N GLN A 252 16.63 -1.18 -0.51
CA GLN A 252 15.50 -0.26 -0.39
C GLN A 252 15.60 0.92 -1.36
N ILE A 253 16.79 1.53 -1.50
CA ILE A 253 17.02 2.59 -2.50
C ILE A 253 16.75 2.07 -3.91
N ALA A 254 17.26 0.89 -4.26
CA ALA A 254 17.01 0.28 -5.56
C ALA A 254 15.50 0.03 -5.79
N SER A 255 14.80 -0.47 -4.77
CA SER A 255 13.35 -0.73 -4.84
C SER A 255 12.54 0.56 -5.02
N MET A 256 12.87 1.62 -4.27
CA MET A 256 12.22 2.92 -4.37
C MET A 256 12.50 3.56 -5.72
N THR A 257 13.75 3.51 -6.21
CA THR A 257 14.13 4.01 -7.54
C THR A 257 13.38 3.30 -8.64
N LEU A 258 13.31 1.96 -8.63
CA LEU A 258 12.51 1.19 -9.59
C LEU A 258 11.04 1.63 -9.56
N ARG A 259 10.47 1.83 -8.36
CA ARG A 259 9.09 2.30 -8.22
C ARG A 259 8.90 3.72 -8.76
N VAL A 260 9.87 4.62 -8.58
CA VAL A 260 9.86 5.98 -9.18
C VAL A 260 9.92 5.89 -10.70
N LEU A 261 10.79 5.04 -11.26
CA LEU A 261 10.91 4.84 -12.71
C LEU A 261 9.62 4.28 -13.33
N ILE A 262 8.89 3.41 -12.61
CA ILE A 262 7.61 2.85 -13.06
C ILE A 262 6.46 3.85 -12.92
N SER A 263 6.41 4.59 -11.81
CA SER A 263 5.27 5.46 -11.49
C SER A 263 5.41 6.89 -12.00
N GLY A 264 6.62 7.35 -12.31
CA GLY A 264 6.93 8.73 -12.71
C GLY A 264 6.82 9.75 -11.57
N ARG A 265 6.78 9.29 -10.31
CA ARG A 265 6.53 10.13 -9.12
C ARG A 265 7.23 9.62 -7.88
N ALA A 266 7.29 10.45 -6.84
CA ALA A 266 7.80 10.05 -5.54
C ALA A 266 6.93 8.93 -4.91
N PRO A 267 7.52 7.92 -4.24
CA PRO A 267 6.79 6.77 -3.71
C PRO A 267 6.31 7.06 -2.28
N ILE A 268 5.40 8.02 -2.12
CA ILE A 268 4.86 8.49 -0.82
C ILE A 268 3.35 8.79 -0.86
N THR A 269 2.63 8.21 -1.81
CA THR A 269 1.24 8.59 -2.16
C THR A 269 0.16 7.75 -1.51
N ASN A 270 0.49 6.53 -1.09
CA ASN A 270 -0.43 5.61 -0.46
C ASN A 270 0.16 5.06 0.84
N MET A 271 -0.64 4.34 1.63
CA MET A 271 -0.16 3.84 2.93
C MET A 271 1.06 2.93 2.79
N TYR A 272 1.06 2.01 1.81
CA TYR A 272 2.19 1.11 1.54
C TYR A 272 3.50 1.89 1.35
N GLU A 273 3.44 2.93 0.52
CA GLU A 273 4.55 3.83 0.20
C GLU A 273 5.02 4.65 1.42
N THR A 274 4.09 5.19 2.23
CA THR A 274 4.47 5.94 3.44
C THR A 274 5.09 5.06 4.53
N VAL A 275 4.62 3.82 4.67
CA VAL A 275 5.19 2.83 5.63
C VAL A 275 6.62 2.48 5.24
N MET A 276 6.82 2.20 3.96
CA MET A 276 8.12 1.95 3.36
C MET A 276 9.09 3.10 3.65
N PHE A 277 8.69 4.34 3.35
CA PHE A 277 9.53 5.51 3.57
C PHE A 277 9.79 5.79 5.06
N SER A 278 8.83 5.48 5.95
CA SER A 278 8.99 5.64 7.40
C SER A 278 10.07 4.72 7.97
N GLY A 279 10.01 3.43 7.63
CA GLY A 279 11.00 2.45 8.08
C GLY A 279 12.41 2.77 7.56
N PHE A 280 12.50 3.09 6.27
CA PHE A 280 13.73 3.52 5.63
C PHE A 280 14.31 4.80 6.26
N GLY A 281 13.47 5.82 6.43
CA GLY A 281 13.85 7.11 7.03
C GLY A 281 14.36 6.94 8.45
N ALA A 282 13.72 6.10 9.26
CA ALA A 282 14.18 5.79 10.61
C ALA A 282 15.57 5.14 10.62
N LEU A 283 15.83 4.19 9.70
CA LEU A 283 17.14 3.56 9.55
C LEU A 283 18.21 4.57 9.12
N VAL A 284 17.92 5.42 8.14
CA VAL A 284 18.86 6.45 7.66
C VAL A 284 19.18 7.46 8.77
N ILE A 285 18.17 7.98 9.47
CA ILE A 285 18.36 8.88 10.61
C ILE A 285 19.21 8.21 11.69
N SER A 286 18.93 6.96 12.02
CA SER A 286 19.74 6.18 12.97
C SER A 286 21.20 6.03 12.52
N CYS A 287 21.45 5.77 11.24
CA CYS A 287 22.81 5.70 10.69
C CYS A 287 23.54 7.04 10.76
N ILE A 288 22.84 8.16 10.50
CA ILE A 288 23.39 9.51 10.64
C ILE A 288 23.77 9.77 12.11
N ILE A 289 22.88 9.47 13.06
CA ILE A 289 23.17 9.63 14.50
C ILE A 289 24.35 8.74 14.90
N PHE A 290 24.40 7.49 14.41
CA PHE A 290 25.55 6.61 14.61
C PHE A 290 26.85 7.22 14.08
N ALA A 291 26.85 7.91 12.93
CA ALA A 291 28.04 8.52 12.38
C ALA A 291 28.67 9.55 13.33
N PHE A 292 27.85 10.30 14.08
CA PHE A 292 28.29 11.29 15.07
C PHE A 292 28.57 10.71 16.45
N ARG A 293 27.77 9.75 16.91
CA ARG A 293 27.80 9.24 18.29
C ARG A 293 28.58 7.94 18.45
N LYS A 294 28.83 7.21 17.35
CA LYS A 294 29.56 5.94 17.28
C LYS A 294 29.02 4.79 18.14
N GLU A 295 27.73 4.83 18.50
CA GLU A 295 27.11 3.79 19.33
C GLU A 295 26.16 2.88 18.56
N ILE A 296 26.38 1.57 18.65
CA ILE A 296 25.65 0.58 17.85
C ILE A 296 24.15 0.51 18.15
N VAL A 297 23.73 0.94 19.35
CA VAL A 297 22.32 0.98 19.77
C VAL A 297 21.46 1.78 18.77
N PHE A 298 22.05 2.78 18.11
CA PHE A 298 21.38 3.56 17.06
C PHE A 298 20.99 2.72 15.86
N ILE A 299 21.95 1.98 15.33
CA ILE A 299 21.72 1.12 14.16
C ILE A 299 20.71 0.03 14.54
N LEU A 300 20.82 -0.56 15.73
CA LEU A 300 19.86 -1.58 16.19
C LEU A 300 18.44 -1.02 16.31
N ALA A 301 18.26 0.18 16.86
CA ALA A 301 16.96 0.83 16.97
C ALA A 301 16.37 1.19 15.59
N GLY A 302 17.22 1.68 14.67
CA GLY A 302 16.82 1.98 13.28
C GLY A 302 16.44 0.73 12.50
N LEU A 303 17.23 -0.35 12.61
CA LEU A 303 16.93 -1.66 12.03
C LEU A 303 15.63 -2.22 12.60
N GLY A 304 15.39 -2.09 13.91
CA GLY A 304 14.13 -2.49 14.54
C GLY A 304 12.92 -1.77 13.94
N CYS A 305 12.98 -0.44 13.81
CA CYS A 305 11.92 0.34 13.17
C CYS A 305 11.71 -0.06 11.70
N ASN A 306 12.80 -0.26 10.96
CA ASN A 306 12.77 -0.66 9.56
C ASN A 306 12.16 -2.06 9.36
N ILE A 307 12.52 -3.02 10.23
CA ILE A 307 11.96 -4.37 10.22
C ILE A 307 10.46 -4.31 10.49
N LEU A 308 9.99 -3.51 11.46
CA LEU A 308 8.56 -3.36 11.71
C LEU A 308 7.81 -2.84 10.47
N GLY A 309 8.38 -1.83 9.77
CA GLY A 309 7.83 -1.32 8.51
C GLY A 309 7.78 -2.37 7.41
N LEU A 310 8.89 -3.08 7.17
CA LEU A 310 9.00 -4.12 6.15
C LEU A 310 8.11 -5.34 6.46
N PHE A 311 7.97 -5.73 7.73
CA PHE A 311 7.01 -6.76 8.16
C PHE A 311 5.59 -6.32 7.85
N MET A 312 5.23 -5.07 8.18
CA MET A 312 3.89 -4.57 7.91
C MET A 312 3.59 -4.55 6.40
N MET A 313 4.54 -4.12 5.57
CA MET A 313 4.39 -4.19 4.10
C MET A 313 4.16 -5.61 3.59
N LYS A 314 4.82 -6.61 4.19
CA LYS A 314 4.72 -8.00 3.76
C LYS A 314 3.45 -8.70 4.24
N PHE A 315 3.02 -8.46 5.48
CA PHE A 315 2.00 -9.27 6.15
C PHE A 315 0.67 -8.54 6.39
N ALA A 316 0.60 -7.22 6.27
CA ALA A 316 -0.65 -6.47 6.40
C ALA A 316 -1.48 -6.52 5.09
N HIS A 317 -1.76 -7.75 4.63
CA HIS A 317 -2.57 -7.99 3.44
C HIS A 317 -3.95 -7.36 3.60
N GLY A 318 -4.42 -6.66 2.55
CA GLY A 318 -5.71 -5.96 2.54
C GLY A 318 -5.64 -4.53 3.08
N MET A 319 -4.80 -4.26 4.10
CA MET A 319 -4.64 -2.91 4.64
C MET A 319 -3.76 -2.02 3.76
N LEU A 320 -2.71 -2.59 3.18
CA LEU A 320 -1.73 -1.87 2.35
C LEU A 320 -1.88 -2.28 0.88
N ASP A 321 -2.09 -1.29 0.01
CA ASP A 321 -2.13 -1.48 -1.44
C ASP A 321 -0.73 -1.31 -2.03
N GLU A 322 -0.14 -2.43 -2.47
CA GLU A 322 1.17 -2.46 -3.13
C GLU A 322 1.11 -1.95 -4.59
N GLY A 323 -0.09 -1.90 -5.17
CA GLY A 323 -0.34 -1.48 -6.55
C GLY A 323 0.09 -0.05 -6.84
N ILE A 324 0.44 0.21 -8.09
CA ILE A 324 0.80 1.55 -8.58
C ILE A 324 -0.40 2.10 -9.36
N SER A 325 -1.27 2.78 -8.63
CA SER A 325 -2.52 3.35 -9.14
C SER A 325 -2.34 4.80 -9.62
N PRO A 326 -3.16 5.25 -10.59
CA PRO A 326 -3.18 6.64 -11.02
C PRO A 326 -3.59 7.55 -9.86
N LEU A 327 -2.95 8.71 -9.79
CA LEU A 327 -3.20 9.66 -8.71
C LEU A 327 -4.49 10.45 -8.93
N VAL A 328 -5.19 10.70 -7.82
CA VAL A 328 -6.25 11.71 -7.76
C VAL A 328 -5.66 13.08 -8.10
N PRO A 329 -6.42 14.01 -8.72
CA PRO A 329 -5.88 15.25 -9.27
C PRO A 329 -5.00 16.05 -8.30
N VAL A 330 -5.41 16.19 -7.03
CA VAL A 330 -4.66 16.96 -6.02
C VAL A 330 -3.28 16.36 -5.70
N LEU A 331 -3.12 15.04 -5.81
CA LEU A 331 -1.84 14.37 -5.55
C LEU A 331 -0.89 14.43 -6.75
N ARG A 332 -1.34 14.90 -7.93
CA ARG A 332 -0.52 14.97 -9.14
C ARG A 332 0.55 16.07 -9.10
N ASP A 333 0.42 17.02 -8.17
CA ASP A 333 1.47 18.01 -7.94
C ASP A 333 2.62 17.37 -7.15
N ASN A 334 3.67 17.02 -7.89
CA ASN A 334 4.86 16.39 -7.34
C ASN A 334 5.62 17.30 -6.35
N PHE A 335 5.52 18.63 -6.47
CA PHE A 335 6.26 19.54 -5.59
C PHE A 335 5.70 19.49 -4.17
N TRP A 336 4.40 19.74 -4.02
CA TRP A 336 3.75 19.74 -2.71
C TRP A 336 3.71 18.34 -2.10
N LEU A 337 3.36 17.33 -2.90
CA LEU A 337 3.38 15.94 -2.46
C LEU A 337 4.76 15.57 -1.90
N SER A 338 5.84 15.83 -2.65
CA SER A 338 7.20 15.48 -2.24
C SER A 338 7.65 16.24 -0.99
N THR A 339 7.47 17.56 -0.96
CA THR A 339 8.00 18.41 0.12
C THR A 339 7.24 18.24 1.43
N HIS A 340 5.90 18.33 1.41
CA HIS A 340 5.08 18.21 2.62
C HIS A 340 5.13 16.79 3.19
N VAL A 341 4.79 15.79 2.38
CA VAL A 341 4.59 14.41 2.87
C VAL A 341 5.91 13.81 3.33
N SER A 342 7.02 14.02 2.61
CA SER A 342 8.33 13.51 3.07
C SER A 342 8.76 14.15 4.39
N THR A 343 8.50 15.46 4.58
CA THR A 343 8.84 16.17 5.82
C THR A 343 8.07 15.61 7.01
N VAL A 344 6.76 15.36 6.86
CA VAL A 344 5.92 14.76 7.91
C VAL A 344 6.34 13.31 8.19
N ILE A 345 6.65 12.51 7.16
CA ILE A 345 7.07 11.12 7.37
C ILE A 345 8.44 11.06 8.07
N LEU A 346 9.40 11.91 7.71
CA LEU A 346 10.70 11.98 8.39
C LEU A 346 10.55 12.42 9.85
N SER A 347 9.61 13.32 10.14
CA SER A 347 9.22 13.64 11.52
C SER A 347 8.74 12.39 12.25
N TYR A 348 7.77 11.67 11.69
CA TYR A 348 7.22 10.45 12.30
C TYR A 348 8.28 9.37 12.49
N ALA A 349 9.25 9.25 11.58
CA ALA A 349 10.39 8.36 11.72
C ALA A 349 11.26 8.72 12.94
N ALA A 350 11.55 10.01 13.15
CA ALA A 350 12.30 10.48 14.33
C ALA A 350 11.51 10.25 15.64
N LEU A 351 10.19 10.48 15.63
CA LEU A 351 9.31 10.22 16.77
C LEU A 351 9.19 8.72 17.07
N ALA A 352 9.11 7.88 16.04
CA ALA A 352 9.10 6.41 16.16
C ALA A 352 10.41 5.88 16.76
N LEU A 353 11.55 6.46 16.36
CA LEU A 353 12.84 6.13 16.97
C LEU A 353 12.86 6.46 18.46
N SER A 354 12.34 7.64 18.84
CA SER A 354 12.24 8.04 20.26
C SER A 354 11.32 7.10 21.06
N TRP A 355 10.22 6.65 20.46
CA TRP A 355 9.27 5.70 21.03
C TRP A 355 9.88 4.32 21.26
N LEU A 356 10.62 3.81 20.29
CA LEU A 356 11.26 2.50 20.39
C LEU A 356 12.34 2.51 21.48
N ILE A 357 13.17 3.56 21.55
CA ILE A 357 14.16 3.73 22.61
C ILE A 357 13.47 3.86 23.97
N ALA A 358 12.40 4.66 24.09
CA ALA A 358 11.66 4.82 25.33
C ALA A 358 11.06 3.51 25.86
N ASN A 359 10.42 2.71 25.00
CA ASN A 359 9.90 1.39 25.39
C ASN A 359 11.03 0.43 25.78
N SER A 360 12.15 0.44 25.04
CA SER A 360 13.31 -0.38 25.38
C SER A 360 13.86 -0.03 26.76
N LEU A 361 13.93 1.26 27.11
CA LEU A 361 14.41 1.74 28.40
C LEU A 361 13.44 1.37 29.53
N LEU A 362 12.13 1.49 29.32
CA LEU A 362 11.11 1.10 30.31
C LEU A 362 11.19 -0.39 30.63
N LEU A 363 11.25 -1.24 29.61
CA LEU A 363 11.33 -2.69 29.80
C LEU A 363 12.66 -3.09 30.43
N ARG A 364 13.79 -2.52 29.99
CA ARG A 364 15.10 -2.79 30.60
C ARG A 364 15.17 -2.33 32.05
N SER A 365 14.63 -1.17 32.38
CA SER A 365 14.57 -0.68 33.77
C SER A 365 13.69 -1.57 34.67
N ARG A 366 12.76 -2.34 34.08
CA ARG A 366 11.88 -3.25 34.80
C ARG A 366 12.49 -4.64 35.01
N PHE A 367 13.15 -5.19 34.00
CA PHE A 367 13.61 -6.58 33.96
C PHE A 367 15.13 -6.74 34.09
N SER A 368 15.89 -5.65 34.01
CA SER A 368 17.35 -5.64 34.09
C SER A 368 17.85 -4.49 34.97
N THR A 369 19.14 -4.49 35.25
CA THR A 369 19.83 -3.40 35.96
C THR A 369 20.31 -2.38 34.94
N VAL A 370 19.74 -1.19 34.97
CA VAL A 370 20.18 -0.04 34.15
C VAL A 370 20.95 0.90 35.06
N THR A 371 22.18 1.25 34.67
CA THR A 371 22.99 2.21 35.44
C THR A 371 22.42 3.62 35.29
N SER A 372 22.60 4.48 36.30
CA SER A 372 22.11 5.87 36.21
C SER A 372 22.74 6.65 35.05
N ALA A 373 23.98 6.32 34.66
CA ALA A 373 24.64 6.90 33.50
C ALA A 373 23.95 6.48 32.19
N GLU A 374 23.66 5.17 32.02
CA GLU A 374 22.95 4.65 30.85
C GLU A 374 21.52 5.19 30.74
N TYR A 375 20.82 5.30 31.87
CA TYR A 375 19.47 5.89 31.91
C TYR A 375 19.48 7.34 31.41
N ARG A 376 20.37 8.19 31.95
CA ARG A 376 20.50 9.60 31.54
C ARG A 376 20.84 9.71 30.05
N TYR A 377 21.77 8.88 29.58
CA TYR A 377 22.16 8.86 28.18
C TYR A 377 20.98 8.57 27.24
N GLN A 378 20.21 7.51 27.53
CA GLN A 378 19.04 7.15 26.70
C GLN A 378 17.94 8.22 26.77
N VAL A 379 17.76 8.87 27.93
CA VAL A 379 16.82 9.99 28.09
C VAL A 379 17.21 11.23 27.26
N ASP A 380 18.49 11.57 27.20
CA ASP A 380 18.98 12.68 26.37
C ASP A 380 18.85 12.40 24.88
N LEU A 381 19.04 11.13 24.52
CA LEU A 381 18.82 10.68 23.17
C LEU A 381 17.34 10.78 22.75
N ILE A 382 16.44 10.23 23.56
CA ILE A 382 14.99 10.35 23.34
C ILE A 382 14.61 11.82 23.12
N TYR A 383 15.14 12.72 23.96
CA TYR A 383 14.90 14.15 23.86
C TYR A 383 15.44 14.77 22.56
N THR A 384 16.60 14.32 22.09
CA THR A 384 17.17 14.76 20.81
C THR A 384 16.29 14.33 19.63
N CYS A 385 15.85 13.06 19.61
CA CYS A 385 14.95 12.56 18.57
C CYS A 385 13.63 13.34 18.52
N ILE A 386 13.05 13.65 19.69
CA ILE A 386 11.80 14.43 19.75
C ILE A 386 12.01 15.86 19.24
N LYS A 387 13.12 16.53 19.57
CA LYS A 387 13.40 17.88 19.04
C LYS A 387 13.41 17.88 17.51
N VAL A 388 14.13 16.92 16.90
CA VAL A 388 14.16 16.76 15.44
C VAL A 388 12.76 16.49 14.90
N GLY A 389 12.05 15.52 15.50
CA GLY A 389 10.70 15.16 15.10
C GLY A 389 9.72 16.34 15.16
N VAL A 390 9.74 17.13 16.24
CA VAL A 390 8.84 18.28 16.43
C VAL A 390 9.15 19.41 15.45
N VAL A 391 10.43 19.74 15.23
CA VAL A 391 10.80 20.78 14.25
C VAL A 391 10.32 20.40 12.85
N MET A 392 10.56 19.16 12.44
CA MET A 392 10.09 18.66 11.15
C MET A 392 8.56 18.58 11.10
N LEU A 393 7.90 18.19 12.21
CA LEU A 393 6.43 18.14 12.26
C LEU A 393 5.83 19.52 12.09
N ALA A 394 6.33 20.52 12.82
CA ALA A 394 5.86 21.90 12.73
C ALA A 394 6.01 22.45 11.30
N ALA A 395 7.18 22.25 10.68
CA ALA A 395 7.39 22.59 9.28
C ALA A 395 6.42 21.85 8.36
N GLY A 396 6.21 20.56 8.59
CA GLY A 396 5.26 19.74 7.85
C GLY A 396 3.81 20.24 7.96
N VAL A 397 3.33 20.58 9.16
CA VAL A 397 1.97 21.12 9.36
C VAL A 397 1.81 22.45 8.62
N ILE A 398 2.81 23.34 8.67
CA ILE A 398 2.78 24.62 7.94
C ILE A 398 2.75 24.37 6.42
N LEU A 399 3.65 23.53 5.90
CA LEU A 399 3.68 23.16 4.48
C LEU A 399 2.36 22.53 4.03
N GLY A 400 1.72 21.75 4.89
CA GLY A 400 0.41 21.15 4.64
C GLY A 400 -0.68 22.21 4.51
N GLY A 401 -0.70 23.20 5.39
CA GLY A 401 -1.64 24.32 5.31
C GLY A 401 -1.45 25.16 4.03
N VAL A 402 -0.20 25.42 3.63
CA VAL A 402 0.08 26.14 2.36
C VAL A 402 -0.40 25.32 1.15
N TRP A 403 -0.18 24.00 1.16
CA TRP A 403 -0.66 23.12 0.09
C TRP A 403 -2.19 23.04 0.05
N ALA A 404 -2.85 23.03 1.20
CA ALA A 404 -4.31 23.06 1.31
C ALA A 404 -4.88 24.38 0.76
N ASP A 405 -4.23 25.52 1.04
CA ASP A 405 -4.61 26.82 0.49
C ASP A 405 -4.51 26.83 -1.04
N TYR A 406 -3.39 26.33 -1.58
CA TYR A 406 -3.18 26.19 -3.02
C TYR A 406 -4.21 25.27 -3.70
N SER A 407 -4.59 24.18 -3.04
CA SER A 407 -5.44 23.15 -3.63
C SER A 407 -6.94 23.39 -3.47
N TRP A 408 -7.35 23.97 -2.34
CA TRP A 408 -8.74 24.10 -1.94
C TRP A 408 -9.15 25.52 -1.53
N GLY A 409 -8.25 26.51 -1.66
CA GLY A 409 -8.52 27.91 -1.33
C GLY A 409 -8.67 28.19 0.17
N ARG A 410 -8.20 27.28 1.03
CA ARG A 410 -8.18 27.47 2.48
C ARG A 410 -6.93 26.87 3.13
N PHE A 411 -6.28 27.64 4.01
CA PHE A 411 -5.12 27.16 4.78
C PHE A 411 -5.45 26.07 5.81
N TRP A 412 -6.66 26.08 6.37
CA TRP A 412 -7.10 25.13 7.42
C TRP A 412 -8.62 24.97 7.43
N GLY A 413 -9.12 23.83 7.86
CA GLY A 413 -10.53 23.45 7.83
C GLY A 413 -10.92 22.33 8.79
N TRP A 414 -10.10 22.06 9.81
CA TRP A 414 -10.43 21.22 10.97
C TRP A 414 -10.85 19.78 10.64
N ASP A 415 -10.56 19.29 9.45
CA ASP A 415 -10.83 17.88 9.14
C ASP A 415 -9.94 16.98 10.01
N PRO A 416 -10.29 15.69 10.16
CA PRO A 416 -9.57 14.81 11.06
C PRO A 416 -8.05 14.75 10.83
N LYS A 417 -7.56 14.87 9.58
CA LYS A 417 -6.10 14.83 9.33
C LYS A 417 -5.42 16.09 9.84
N GLU A 418 -5.96 17.25 9.51
CA GLU A 418 -5.47 18.54 9.99
C GLU A 418 -5.52 18.60 11.53
N THR A 419 -6.67 18.28 12.13
CA THR A 419 -6.86 18.30 13.60
C THR A 419 -5.90 17.36 14.33
N TRP A 420 -5.75 16.11 13.88
CA TRP A 420 -4.82 15.19 14.54
C TRP A 420 -3.35 15.56 14.33
N SER A 421 -2.98 16.17 13.20
CA SER A 421 -1.62 16.69 13.01
C SER A 421 -1.28 17.77 14.04
N LEU A 422 -2.23 18.66 14.35
CA LEU A 422 -2.10 19.67 15.40
C LEU A 422 -2.03 19.04 16.80
N ILE A 423 -2.88 18.04 17.09
CA ILE A 423 -2.84 17.32 18.38
C ILE A 423 -1.47 16.69 18.60
N VAL A 424 -0.90 16.00 17.61
CA VAL A 424 0.44 15.39 17.72
C VAL A 424 1.49 16.46 18.02
N LEU A 425 1.44 17.59 17.28
CA LEU A 425 2.37 18.68 17.49
C LEU A 425 2.28 19.25 18.92
N LEU A 426 1.07 19.52 19.40
CA LEU A 426 0.83 20.04 20.76
C LEU A 426 1.27 19.06 21.85
N VAL A 427 0.98 17.76 21.71
CA VAL A 427 1.39 16.72 22.68
C VAL A 427 2.90 16.69 22.82
N TYR A 428 3.64 16.64 21.71
CA TYR A 428 5.10 16.59 21.78
C TYR A 428 5.73 17.92 22.19
N MET A 429 5.13 19.07 21.81
CA MET A 429 5.57 20.38 22.33
C MET A 429 5.38 20.49 23.84
N ALA A 430 4.25 20.00 24.39
CA ALA A 430 4.02 19.98 25.84
C ALA A 430 5.06 19.11 26.57
N ILE A 431 5.44 17.95 26.00
CA ILE A 431 6.48 17.09 26.56
C ILE A 431 7.85 17.76 26.52
N LEU A 432 8.22 18.40 25.40
CA LEU A 432 9.47 19.14 25.28
C LEU A 432 9.53 20.31 26.28
N HIS A 433 8.47 21.12 26.33
CA HIS A 433 8.36 22.26 27.23
C HIS A 433 8.40 21.82 28.70
N GLY A 434 7.65 20.77 29.06
CA GLY A 434 7.62 20.24 30.41
C GLY A 434 8.96 19.65 30.86
N LYS A 435 9.75 19.03 29.96
CA LYS A 435 11.13 18.60 30.28
C LYS A 435 12.06 19.80 30.44
N TYR A 436 11.97 20.80 29.56
CA TYR A 436 12.82 22.00 29.62
C TYR A 436 12.59 22.83 30.89
N THR A 437 11.32 23.02 31.27
CA THR A 437 10.90 23.77 32.47
C THR A 437 10.94 22.95 33.76
N SER A 438 11.34 21.67 33.69
CA SER A 438 11.35 20.72 34.81
C SER A 438 9.97 20.46 35.46
N TRP A 439 8.86 20.81 34.80
CA TRP A 439 7.51 20.45 35.24
C TRP A 439 7.24 18.95 35.09
N ILE A 440 7.87 18.29 34.11
CA ILE A 440 7.82 16.83 33.96
C ILE A 440 9.01 16.22 34.70
N PRO A 441 8.77 15.43 35.77
CA PRO A 441 9.85 14.75 36.48
C PRO A 441 10.61 13.78 35.56
N PRO A 442 11.93 13.58 35.76
CA PRO A 442 12.74 12.67 34.94
C PRO A 442 12.20 11.22 34.88
N HIS A 443 11.54 10.77 35.95
CA HIS A 443 10.93 9.43 36.02
C HIS A 443 9.64 9.29 35.19
N ARG A 444 8.98 10.39 34.82
CA ARG A 444 7.75 10.36 33.99
C ARG A 444 8.04 10.61 32.52
N PHE A 445 9.13 11.31 32.22
CA PHE A 445 9.48 11.70 30.85
C PHE A 445 9.46 10.52 29.87
N VAL A 446 10.14 9.42 30.20
CA VAL A 446 10.24 8.24 29.31
C VAL A 446 8.86 7.62 29.04
N ALA A 447 8.03 7.50 30.07
CA ALA A 447 6.68 6.96 29.94
C ALA A 447 5.76 7.87 29.12
N LEU A 448 5.85 9.19 29.30
CA LEU A 448 5.08 10.15 28.51
C LEU A 448 5.45 10.12 27.04
N VAL A 449 6.74 10.00 26.71
CA VAL A 449 7.19 9.84 25.31
C VAL A 449 6.68 8.55 24.69
N ALA A 450 6.78 7.44 25.43
CA ALA A 450 6.29 6.14 24.97
C ALA A 450 4.76 6.17 24.72
N GLY A 451 3.99 6.85 25.58
CA GLY A 451 2.55 7.04 25.39
C GLY A 451 2.20 8.03 24.27
N ALA A 452 2.97 9.11 24.11
CA ALA A 452 2.72 10.13 23.09
C ALA A 452 2.71 9.58 21.66
N PHE A 453 3.45 8.50 21.39
CA PHE A 453 3.43 7.89 20.07
C PHE A 453 2.06 7.33 19.66
N MET A 454 1.16 7.06 20.62
CA MET A 454 -0.23 6.73 20.30
C MET A 454 -0.93 7.84 19.51
N SER A 455 -0.60 9.12 19.76
CA SER A 455 -1.17 10.23 18.99
C SER A 455 -0.67 10.23 17.54
N VAL A 456 0.61 9.88 17.31
CA VAL A 456 1.17 9.71 15.94
C VAL A 456 0.42 8.60 15.21
N MET A 457 0.21 7.47 15.87
CA MET A 457 -0.51 6.35 15.29
C MET A 457 -1.98 6.67 15.00
N MET A 458 -2.62 7.47 15.84
CA MET A 458 -3.97 7.97 15.56
C MET A 458 -4.00 8.92 14.35
N ALA A 459 -3.07 9.88 14.27
CA ALA A 459 -2.99 10.81 13.14
C ALA A 459 -2.69 10.09 11.80
N TRP A 460 -1.75 9.15 11.81
CA TRP A 460 -1.30 8.46 10.61
C TRP A 460 -2.23 7.31 10.19
N PHE A 461 -2.49 6.35 11.08
CA PHE A 461 -3.35 5.19 10.81
C PHE A 461 -4.81 5.44 11.18
N GLY A 462 -5.08 5.93 12.39
CA GLY A 462 -6.45 6.08 12.90
C GLY A 462 -7.34 6.97 12.04
N VAL A 463 -6.83 8.10 11.57
CA VAL A 463 -7.61 8.97 10.68
C VAL A 463 -7.92 8.29 9.34
N ASN A 464 -6.98 7.49 8.80
CA ASN A 464 -7.17 6.82 7.51
C ASN A 464 -8.17 5.65 7.59
N TYR A 465 -8.06 4.82 8.64
CA TYR A 465 -8.83 3.58 8.76
C TYR A 465 -10.05 3.64 9.68
N ILE A 466 -10.09 4.56 10.66
CA ILE A 466 -11.17 4.63 11.66
C ILE A 466 -12.10 5.80 11.39
N LEU A 467 -11.55 7.01 11.28
CA LEU A 467 -12.37 8.21 11.08
C LEU A 467 -12.83 8.32 9.62
N ALA A 468 -11.96 7.94 8.68
CA ALA A 468 -12.22 7.82 7.25
C ALA A 468 -13.07 8.95 6.62
N SER A 469 -13.08 10.14 7.21
CA SER A 469 -13.90 11.27 6.84
C SER A 469 -13.01 12.47 6.48
N GLY A 470 -13.50 13.33 5.57
CA GLY A 470 -12.76 14.49 5.07
C GLY A 470 -11.97 14.25 3.79
N LEU A 471 -11.41 15.33 3.24
CA LEU A 471 -10.75 15.37 1.91
C LEU A 471 -9.42 14.58 1.86
N HIS A 472 -8.87 14.20 3.02
CA HIS A 472 -7.55 13.58 3.13
C HIS A 472 -7.58 12.07 3.42
N SER A 473 -8.75 11.42 3.39
CA SER A 473 -8.86 9.97 3.66
C SER A 473 -8.74 9.16 2.36
N TYR A 474 -7.52 8.68 2.09
CA TYR A 474 -7.17 7.95 0.86
C TYR A 474 -6.92 6.45 1.02
N GLY A 475 -7.05 5.91 2.24
CA GLY A 475 -6.78 4.49 2.52
C GLY A 475 -7.73 3.92 3.56
N PHE A 476 -8.88 3.40 3.13
CA PHE A 476 -9.82 2.68 3.99
C PHE A 476 -9.76 1.18 3.69
N SER A 477 -9.63 0.38 4.74
CA SER A 477 -9.67 -1.09 4.72
C SER A 477 -10.14 -1.61 6.08
N GLU A 478 -10.92 -2.70 6.06
CA GLU A 478 -11.17 -3.52 7.24
C GLU A 478 -9.85 -4.08 7.80
N GLY A 479 -9.78 -4.25 9.13
CA GLY A 479 -8.58 -4.68 9.86
C GLY A 479 -7.75 -3.54 10.46
N GLY A 480 -7.79 -2.33 9.90
CA GLY A 480 -7.02 -1.18 10.41
C GLY A 480 -7.38 -0.76 11.83
N ALA A 481 -8.68 -0.84 12.19
CA ALA A 481 -9.15 -0.55 13.55
C ALA A 481 -8.66 -1.59 14.57
N ILE A 482 -8.68 -2.89 14.22
CA ILE A 482 -8.19 -3.99 15.07
C ILE A 482 -6.68 -3.85 15.27
N PHE A 483 -5.94 -3.55 14.20
CA PHE A 483 -4.50 -3.29 14.27
C PHE A 483 -4.19 -2.14 15.22
N LEU A 484 -4.86 -0.99 15.05
CA LEU A 484 -4.62 0.18 15.92
C LEU A 484 -5.05 -0.09 17.37
N GLY A 485 -6.19 -0.75 17.58
CA GLY A 485 -6.67 -1.12 18.91
C GLY A 485 -5.72 -2.08 19.63
N THR A 486 -5.20 -3.08 18.92
CA THR A 486 -4.18 -4.00 19.45
C THR A 486 -2.88 -3.26 19.76
N PHE A 487 -2.45 -2.36 18.89
CA PHE A 487 -1.28 -1.52 19.13
C PHE A 487 -1.44 -0.66 20.40
N PHE A 488 -2.58 0.01 20.58
CA PHE A 488 -2.86 0.79 21.80
C PHE A 488 -2.90 -0.09 23.04
N LEU A 489 -3.56 -1.25 22.99
CA LEU A 489 -3.60 -2.18 24.10
C LEU A 489 -2.18 -2.64 24.50
N VAL A 490 -1.38 -3.09 23.53
CA VAL A 490 0.01 -3.51 23.78
C VAL A 490 0.83 -2.36 24.36
N GLN A 491 0.70 -1.15 23.83
CA GLN A 491 1.42 0.00 24.35
C GLN A 491 0.98 0.38 25.78
N ILE A 492 -0.31 0.31 26.10
CA ILE A 492 -0.82 0.53 27.46
C ILE A 492 -0.26 -0.53 28.41
N VAL A 493 -0.25 -1.79 28.00
CA VAL A 493 0.34 -2.89 28.79
C VAL A 493 1.82 -2.63 29.06
N ILE A 494 2.60 -2.20 28.06
CA ILE A 494 4.02 -1.84 28.24
C ILE A 494 4.17 -0.67 29.23
N LEU A 495 3.33 0.36 29.13
CA LEU A 495 3.37 1.50 30.05
C LEU A 495 3.05 1.08 31.49
N VAL A 496 2.03 0.25 31.69
CA VAL A 496 1.66 -0.25 33.03
C VAL A 496 2.80 -1.10 33.60
N ILE A 497 3.33 -2.06 32.84
CA ILE A 497 4.42 -2.93 33.29
C ILE A 497 5.70 -2.14 33.57
N GLY A 498 6.03 -1.17 32.71
CA GLY A 498 7.26 -0.38 32.79
C GLY A 498 7.28 0.64 33.93
N THR A 499 6.13 1.23 34.27
CA THR A 499 6.06 2.36 35.24
C THR A 499 5.90 1.93 36.70
N VAL A 500 5.36 0.74 36.97
CA VAL A 500 5.02 0.27 38.35
C VAL A 500 6.24 0.20 39.29
N LYS A 501 7.46 -0.04 38.77
CA LYS A 501 8.69 -0.16 39.60
C LYS A 501 9.51 1.13 39.71
N MET A 502 9.27 2.13 38.85
CA MET A 502 10.09 3.36 38.81
C MET A 502 9.97 4.24 40.06
N LYS A 503 8.98 3.99 40.92
CA LYS A 503 8.78 4.70 42.20
C LYS A 503 9.88 4.48 43.25
N LYS A 504 10.85 3.58 43.05
CA LYS A 504 11.80 3.17 44.11
C LYS A 504 13.29 3.47 43.89
N THR A 505 13.68 4.09 42.77
CA THR A 505 15.11 4.34 42.46
C THR A 505 15.40 5.74 41.93
N ALA A 506 14.52 6.71 42.21
CA ALA A 506 14.78 8.13 41.95
C ALA A 506 15.39 8.78 43.19
#